data_AF-A0A852WTR6-F1
#
_entry.id   AF-A0A852WTR6-F1
#
_cell.length_a   1.000
_cell.length_b   1.000
_cell.length_c   1.000
_cell.angle_alpha   90.00
_cell.angle_beta   90.00
_cell.angle_gamma   90.00
#
_symmetry.space_group_name_H-M   'P 1'
#
loop_
_entity.id
_entity.type
_entity.pdbx_description
1 polymer ?
#
loop_
_entity_poly.entity_id
_entity_poly.type
_entity_poly.pdbx_seq_one_letter_code
_entity_poly.pdbx_strand_id
1 'polypeptide(L)'
;MTMATSYPEFIPGAGAAPEPAKWRPEVVDREALTSEQRDLAATADALFEQLARDAGQSDAGRLNVVPLPDDLGVAVVRAVRGGGVIFVARDSSVLYMTSVIDLPIGLELFRDGQRTPLSSFEPQSGFRRDA
;
A
#
# COMPACT_ATOMS: atom_id res chain seq x y z
N MET A 1 -1.29 61.71 27.83
CA MET A 1 -0.29 60.72 27.38
C MET A 1 -0.98 59.37 27.44
N THR A 2 -1.63 59.01 26.33
CA THR A 2 -2.46 57.81 26.18
C THR A 2 -2.29 57.35 24.74
N MET A 3 -2.05 56.06 24.53
CA MET A 3 -2.79 55.21 23.60
C MET A 3 -2.23 53.79 23.79
N ALA A 4 -3.12 52.91 24.25
CA ALA A 4 -2.87 51.50 24.48
C ALA A 4 -2.71 50.78 23.14
N THR A 5 -1.74 49.88 23.05
CA THR A 5 -1.58 48.95 21.93
C THR A 5 -2.73 47.93 21.98
N SER A 6 -3.69 48.06 21.07
CA SER A 6 -4.69 47.03 20.79
C SER A 6 -4.02 45.75 20.30
N TYR A 7 -4.34 44.63 20.95
CA TYR A 7 -4.18 43.29 20.41
C TYR A 7 -5.25 43.05 19.33
N PRO A 8 -4.94 42.35 18.21
CA PRO A 8 -5.97 41.94 17.28
C PRO A 8 -6.87 40.85 17.90
N GLU A 9 -8.16 40.97 17.62
CA GLU A 9 -9.25 40.06 18.01
C GLU A 9 -8.97 38.60 17.64
N PHE A 10 -9.24 37.72 18.61
CA PHE A 10 -9.44 36.30 18.39
C PHE A 10 -10.68 36.11 17.50
N ILE A 11 -10.51 35.61 16.27
CA ILE A 11 -11.63 35.22 15.40
C ILE A 11 -12.06 33.79 15.79
N PRO A 12 -13.23 33.58 16.44
CA PRO A 12 -13.77 32.25 16.62
C PRO A 12 -14.64 31.92 15.41
N GLY A 13 -14.15 31.09 14.48
CA GLY A 13 -14.98 30.65 13.36
C GLY A 13 -14.29 30.38 12.04
N ALA A 14 -12.97 30.17 12.00
CA ALA A 14 -12.40 29.41 10.91
C ALA A 14 -12.82 27.96 11.10
N GLY A 15 -14.00 27.59 10.58
CA GLY A 15 -14.38 26.20 10.42
C GLY A 15 -13.19 25.49 9.81
N ALA A 16 -12.62 24.53 10.54
CA ALA A 16 -11.58 23.67 10.02
C ALA A 16 -12.06 23.24 8.63
N ALA A 17 -11.30 23.59 7.59
CA ALA A 17 -11.54 23.05 6.27
C ALA A 17 -11.78 21.55 6.45
N PRO A 18 -12.78 20.93 5.79
CA PRO A 18 -13.00 19.50 5.95
C PRO A 18 -11.65 18.82 5.74
N GLU A 19 -11.16 18.13 6.77
CA GLU A 19 -9.91 17.38 6.64
C GLU A 19 -10.05 16.56 5.34
N PRO A 20 -9.07 16.64 4.42
CA PRO A 20 -9.18 15.95 3.14
C PRO A 20 -9.58 14.51 3.45
N ALA A 21 -10.69 14.06 2.85
CA ALA A 21 -11.34 12.81 3.22
C ALA A 21 -10.29 11.70 3.35
N LYS A 22 -9.97 11.33 4.58
CA LYS A 22 -8.91 10.38 4.86
C LYS A 22 -9.28 9.07 4.18
N TRP A 23 -8.45 8.60 3.26
CA TRP A 23 -8.69 7.35 2.55
C TRP A 23 -8.95 6.23 3.57
N ARG A 24 -10.06 5.51 3.37
CA ARG A 24 -10.47 4.38 4.19
C ARG A 24 -10.25 3.11 3.37
N PRO A 25 -9.23 2.30 3.69
CA PRO A 25 -8.98 1.08 2.95
C PRO A 25 -10.15 0.11 3.16
N GLU A 26 -10.79 -0.26 2.06
CA GLU A 26 -11.87 -1.24 2.03
C GLU A 26 -11.44 -2.42 1.16
N VAL A 27 -11.57 -3.63 1.70
CA VAL A 27 -11.37 -4.85 0.92
C VAL A 27 -12.58 -5.01 0.02
N VAL A 28 -12.33 -5.14 -1.28
CA VAL A 28 -13.40 -5.31 -2.27
C VAL A 28 -13.32 -6.69 -2.92
N ASP A 29 -14.47 -7.20 -3.34
CA ASP A 29 -14.52 -8.39 -4.18
C ASP A 29 -13.92 -8.10 -5.56
N ARG A 30 -13.26 -9.10 -6.14
CA ARG A 30 -12.57 -8.94 -7.44
C ARG A 30 -13.53 -8.62 -8.59
N GLU A 31 -14.78 -9.00 -8.47
CA GLU A 31 -15.82 -8.69 -9.46
C GLU A 31 -16.20 -7.21 -9.47
N ALA A 32 -16.00 -6.50 -8.35
CA ALA A 32 -16.23 -5.06 -8.25
C ALA A 32 -15.06 -4.23 -8.83
N LEU A 33 -13.91 -4.86 -9.10
CA LEU A 33 -12.75 -4.19 -9.68
C LEU A 33 -12.94 -3.95 -11.18
N THR A 34 -12.40 -2.82 -11.64
CA THR A 34 -12.21 -2.58 -13.07
C THR A 34 -11.28 -3.64 -13.68
N SER A 35 -11.31 -3.82 -15.00
CA SER A 35 -10.41 -4.79 -15.65
C SER A 35 -8.94 -4.44 -15.41
N GLU A 36 -8.58 -3.15 -15.45
CA GLU A 36 -7.23 -2.69 -15.16
C GLU A 36 -6.82 -3.02 -13.71
N GLN A 37 -7.68 -2.74 -12.73
CA GLN A 37 -7.39 -3.07 -11.33
C GLN A 37 -7.27 -4.58 -11.10
N ARG A 38 -8.02 -5.41 -11.84
CA ARG A 38 -7.87 -6.88 -11.80
C ARG A 38 -6.51 -7.32 -12.34
N ASP A 39 -6.03 -6.69 -13.41
CA ASP A 39 -4.71 -6.98 -13.97
C ASP A 39 -3.60 -6.60 -12.98
N LEU A 40 -3.69 -5.43 -12.34
CA LEU A 40 -2.76 -5.01 -11.29
C LEU A 40 -2.79 -5.95 -10.07
N ALA A 41 -3.98 -6.40 -9.67
CA ALA A 41 -4.12 -7.37 -8.58
C ALA A 41 -3.50 -8.72 -8.95
N ALA A 42 -3.65 -9.18 -10.20
CA ALA A 42 -3.03 -10.41 -10.69
C ALA A 42 -1.49 -10.31 -10.70
N THR A 43 -0.92 -9.13 -10.98
CA THR A 43 0.51 -8.88 -10.82
C THR A 43 0.95 -9.08 -9.37
N ALA A 44 0.22 -8.50 -8.40
CA ALA A 44 0.54 -8.65 -6.99
C ALA A 44 0.39 -10.11 -6.51
N ASP A 45 -0.65 -10.81 -6.98
CA ASP A 45 -0.86 -12.24 -6.69
C ASP A 45 0.33 -13.08 -7.13
N ALA A 46 0.81 -12.88 -8.37
CA ALA A 46 1.96 -13.61 -8.90
C ALA A 46 3.23 -13.35 -8.07
N LEU A 47 3.42 -12.12 -7.58
CA LEU A 47 4.54 -11.79 -6.70
C LEU A 47 4.41 -12.45 -5.32
N PHE A 48 3.21 -12.50 -4.74
CA PHE A 48 3.00 -13.25 -3.49
C PHE A 48 3.19 -14.75 -3.66
N GLU A 49 2.77 -15.33 -4.79
CA GLU A 49 3.03 -16.74 -5.11
C GLU A 49 4.53 -17.02 -5.27
N GLN A 50 5.28 -16.07 -5.81
CA GLN A 50 6.74 -16.16 -5.87
C GLN A 50 7.38 -16.12 -4.49
N LEU A 51 6.95 -15.20 -3.62
CA LEU A 51 7.42 -15.12 -2.23
C LEU A 51 7.06 -16.38 -1.43
N ALA A 52 5.87 -16.94 -1.63
CA ALA A 52 5.45 -18.17 -0.98
C ALA A 52 6.33 -19.35 -1.38
N ARG A 53 6.61 -19.52 -2.68
CA ARG A 53 7.52 -20.56 -3.19
C ARG A 53 8.94 -20.42 -2.63
N ASP A 54 9.48 -19.20 -2.59
CA ASP A 54 10.81 -18.94 -2.02
C ASP A 54 10.88 -19.28 -0.52
N ALA A 55 9.79 -19.04 0.21
CA ALA A 55 9.64 -19.42 1.61
C ALA A 55 9.33 -20.92 1.83
N GLY A 56 9.31 -21.73 0.78
CA GLY A 56 8.97 -23.16 0.85
C GLY A 56 7.50 -23.46 1.16
N GLN A 57 6.61 -22.50 0.93
CA GLN A 57 5.17 -22.63 1.11
C GLN A 57 4.51 -23.14 -0.18
N SER A 58 3.39 -23.85 -0.07
CA SER A 58 2.68 -24.40 -1.22
C SER A 58 1.92 -23.35 -2.03
N ASP A 59 1.43 -22.30 -1.39
CA ASP A 59 0.68 -21.19 -1.99
C ASP A 59 0.80 -19.90 -1.17
N ALA A 60 0.38 -18.78 -1.76
CA ALA A 60 0.30 -17.48 -1.08
C ALA A 60 -0.84 -17.37 -0.06
N GLY A 61 -1.78 -18.32 0.00
CA GLY A 61 -2.97 -18.25 0.82
C GLY A 61 -3.97 -17.19 0.36
N ARG A 62 -4.91 -16.82 1.24
CA ARG A 62 -5.93 -15.81 0.91
C ARG A 62 -5.30 -14.41 0.77
N LEU A 63 -5.54 -13.79 -0.38
CA LEU A 63 -5.14 -12.42 -0.70
C LEU A 63 -6.37 -11.52 -0.81
N ASN A 64 -6.33 -10.38 -0.09
CA ASN A 64 -7.40 -9.38 -0.11
C ASN A 64 -6.97 -8.20 -0.98
N VAL A 65 -7.87 -7.66 -1.81
CA VAL A 65 -7.56 -6.51 -2.69
C VAL A 65 -8.22 -5.25 -2.15
N VAL A 66 -7.47 -4.16 -2.12
CA VAL A 66 -7.91 -2.83 -1.69
C VAL A 66 -7.57 -1.83 -2.81
N PRO A 67 -8.56 -1.19 -3.45
CA PRO A 67 -8.31 -0.13 -4.42
C PRO A 67 -7.66 1.08 -3.75
N LEU A 68 -6.64 1.65 -4.41
CA LEU A 68 -6.02 2.88 -3.94
C LEU A 68 -6.85 4.10 -4.37
N PRO A 69 -6.81 5.21 -3.61
CA PRO A 69 -7.52 6.42 -3.97
C PRO A 69 -6.95 7.02 -5.27
N ASP A 70 -7.72 7.90 -5.90
CA ASP A 70 -7.30 8.67 -7.08
C ASP A 70 -6.83 7.81 -8.27
N ASP A 71 -7.32 6.55 -8.34
CA ASP A 71 -6.93 5.56 -9.35
C ASP A 71 -5.41 5.29 -9.37
N LEU A 72 -4.74 5.43 -8.22
CA LEU A 72 -3.29 5.18 -8.11
C LEU A 72 -2.89 3.71 -8.39
N GLY A 73 -3.84 2.78 -8.27
CA GLY A 73 -3.64 1.35 -8.47
C GLY A 73 -4.34 0.53 -7.40
N VAL A 74 -3.71 -0.56 -6.96
CA VAL A 74 -4.27 -1.47 -5.93
C VAL A 74 -3.23 -1.83 -4.87
N ALA A 75 -3.70 -2.13 -3.67
CA ALA A 75 -2.93 -2.84 -2.65
C ALA A 75 -3.49 -4.26 -2.48
N VAL A 76 -2.62 -5.25 -2.50
CA VAL A 76 -2.97 -6.64 -2.18
C VAL A 76 -2.35 -7.02 -0.85
N VAL A 77 -3.21 -7.47 0.06
CA VAL A 77 -2.89 -7.73 1.46
C VAL A 77 -2.94 -9.23 1.72
N ARG A 78 -1.82 -9.77 2.19
CA ARG A 78 -1.72 -11.13 2.70
C ARG A 78 -1.83 -11.12 4.23
N ALA A 79 -3.01 -11.41 4.77
CA ALA A 79 -3.33 -11.25 6.20
C ALA A 79 -2.98 -12.51 7.05
N VAL A 80 -1.73 -13.00 6.98
CA VAL A 80 -1.23 -14.13 7.81
C VAL A 80 0.12 -13.81 8.45
N ARG A 81 0.63 -14.67 9.35
CA ARG A 81 2.00 -14.56 9.89
C ARG A 81 3.02 -14.68 8.75
N GLY A 82 3.97 -13.75 8.68
CA GLY A 82 4.89 -13.64 7.54
C GLY A 82 4.21 -13.10 6.27
N GLY A 83 3.02 -12.52 6.41
CA GLY A 83 2.34 -11.79 5.35
C GLY A 83 2.93 -10.40 5.13
N GLY A 84 2.28 -9.65 4.27
CA GLY A 84 2.71 -8.32 3.87
C GLY A 84 1.69 -7.68 2.95
N VAL A 85 2.05 -6.51 2.44
CA VAL A 85 1.24 -5.76 1.47
C VAL A 85 2.09 -5.47 0.25
N ILE A 86 1.55 -5.74 -0.93
CA ILE A 86 2.11 -5.29 -2.20
C ILE A 86 1.19 -4.23 -2.77
N PHE A 87 1.71 -3.01 -2.92
CA PHE A 87 1.09 -1.94 -3.70
C PHE A 87 1.55 -2.07 -5.15
N VAL A 88 0.64 -1.92 -6.11
CA VAL A 88 0.92 -1.95 -7.54
C VAL A 88 0.32 -0.71 -8.19
N ALA A 89 1.16 0.07 -8.86
CA ALA A 89 0.75 1.27 -9.58
C ALA A 89 0.31 0.91 -11.00
N ARG A 90 -0.38 1.84 -11.65
CA ARG A 90 -0.78 1.72 -13.06
C ARG A 90 0.38 1.47 -14.04
N ASP A 91 1.57 1.97 -13.73
CA ASP A 91 2.79 1.73 -14.50
C ASP A 91 3.46 0.37 -14.17
N SER A 92 2.77 -0.50 -13.43
CA SER A 92 3.25 -1.80 -12.94
C SER A 92 4.41 -1.74 -11.95
N SER A 93 4.81 -0.54 -11.50
CA SER A 93 5.78 -0.42 -10.42
C SER A 93 5.15 -0.84 -9.08
N VAL A 94 5.94 -1.50 -8.24
CA VAL A 94 5.44 -2.10 -7.00
C VAL A 94 6.15 -1.58 -5.78
N LEU A 95 5.48 -1.62 -4.64
CA LEU A 95 6.07 -1.46 -3.32
C LEU A 95 5.63 -2.63 -2.46
N TYR A 96 6.58 -3.41 -1.96
CA TYR A 96 6.34 -4.49 -1.01
C TYR A 96 6.76 -4.07 0.39
N MET A 97 5.87 -4.32 1.34
CA MET A 97 6.09 -4.04 2.75
C MET A 97 5.86 -5.33 3.54
N THR A 98 6.93 -5.76 4.23
CA THR A 98 6.90 -6.92 5.12
C THR A 98 6.32 -6.52 6.48
N SER A 99 5.55 -7.42 7.09
CA SER A 99 4.79 -7.14 8.31
C SER A 99 3.71 -6.06 8.12
N VAL A 100 2.67 -6.12 8.95
CA VAL A 100 1.46 -5.28 8.84
C VAL A 100 1.80 -3.84 9.20
N ILE A 101 2.43 -3.12 8.27
CA ILE A 101 2.42 -1.66 8.28
C ILE A 101 1.01 -1.23 7.87
N ASP A 102 0.49 -0.22 8.56
CA ASP A 102 -0.83 0.34 8.30
C ASP A 102 -0.92 0.80 6.83
N LEU A 103 -1.99 0.41 6.13
CA LEU A 103 -2.17 0.70 4.70
C LEU A 103 -2.01 2.19 4.36
N PRO A 104 -2.50 3.16 5.16
CA PRO A 104 -2.25 4.58 4.93
C PRO A 104 -0.77 4.96 4.92
N ILE A 105 0.05 4.37 5.79
CA ILE A 105 1.50 4.63 5.81
C ILE A 105 2.15 4.07 4.54
N GLY A 106 1.75 2.87 4.12
CA GLY A 106 2.24 2.29 2.86
C GLY A 106 1.84 3.12 1.64
N LEU A 107 0.62 3.66 1.63
CA LEU A 107 0.16 4.56 0.58
C LEU A 107 0.97 5.87 0.54
N GLU A 108 1.34 6.44 1.69
CA GLU A 108 2.18 7.65 1.73
C GLU A 108 3.56 7.37 1.12
N LEU A 109 4.24 6.31 1.53
CA LEU A 109 5.52 5.91 0.93
C LEU A 109 5.40 5.65 -0.58
N PHE A 110 4.30 5.03 -0.99
CA PHE A 110 4.03 4.76 -2.39
C PHE A 110 3.81 6.04 -3.21
N ARG A 111 3.10 7.03 -2.64
CA ARG A 111 2.91 8.36 -3.24
C ARG A 111 4.23 9.14 -3.32
N ASP A 112 5.11 8.97 -2.34
CA ASP A 112 6.45 9.57 -2.32
C ASP A 112 7.43 8.92 -3.32
N GLY A 113 6.97 7.91 -4.09
CA GLY A 113 7.74 7.26 -5.14
C GLY A 113 8.61 6.10 -4.66
N GLN A 114 8.48 5.65 -3.41
CA GLN A 114 9.18 4.44 -2.96
C GLN A 114 8.69 3.22 -3.73
N ARG A 115 9.62 2.40 -4.20
CA ARG A 115 9.36 1.17 -4.96
C ARG A 115 10.28 0.06 -4.52
N THR A 116 9.79 -1.17 -4.64
CA THR A 116 10.58 -2.39 -4.50
C THR A 116 10.98 -2.87 -5.89
N PRO A 117 12.28 -2.97 -6.20
CA PRO A 117 12.73 -3.56 -7.46
C PRO A 117 12.18 -4.99 -7.62
N LEU A 118 11.74 -5.35 -8.83
CA LEU A 118 11.19 -6.69 -9.09
C LEU A 118 12.21 -7.81 -8.82
N SER A 119 13.50 -7.53 -8.97
CA SER A 119 14.59 -8.45 -8.63
C SER A 119 14.63 -8.81 -7.14
N SER A 120 14.02 -8.00 -6.25
CA SER A 120 13.91 -8.34 -4.83
C SER A 120 12.92 -9.47 -4.54
N PHE A 121 12.07 -9.84 -5.50
CA PHE A 121 11.17 -10.98 -5.40
C PHE A 121 11.77 -12.24 -6.02
N GLU A 122 12.83 -12.11 -6.83
CA GLU A 122 13.49 -13.26 -7.46
C GLU A 122 14.07 -14.20 -6.40
N PRO A 123 14.04 -15.52 -6.64
CA PRO A 123 14.64 -16.48 -5.72
C PRO A 123 16.10 -16.10 -5.51
N GLN A 124 16.50 -15.93 -4.25
CA GLN A 124 17.90 -15.68 -3.92
C GLN A 124 18.68 -16.97 -4.19
N SER A 125 19.15 -17.11 -5.42
CA SER A 125 19.95 -18.25 -5.87
C SER A 125 21.30 -18.20 -5.16
N GLY A 126 21.39 -18.75 -3.95
CA GLY A 126 22.64 -18.61 -3.18
C GLY A 126 22.67 -19.14 -1.76
N PHE A 127 22.25 -20.39 -1.51
CA PHE A 127 22.97 -21.24 -0.56
C PHE A 127 22.66 -22.72 -0.80
N ARG A 128 23.28 -23.32 -1.84
CA ARG A 128 23.54 -24.76 -1.82
C ARG A 128 24.51 -24.99 -0.66
N ARG A 129 24.02 -25.60 0.43
CA ARG A 129 24.92 -26.24 1.39
C ARG A 129 25.46 -27.48 0.68
N ASP A 130 26.71 -27.38 0.23
CA ASP A 130 27.52 -28.55 -0.04
C ASP A 130 27.58 -29.38 1.25
N ALA A 131 27.17 -30.65 1.16
CA ALA A 131 27.37 -31.67 2.16
C ALA A 131 27.74 -32.98 1.43
#